data_AF-A0A7X9KIH9-F1
#
_entry.id   AF-A0A7X9KIH9-F1
#
_cell.length_a   1.000
_cell.length_b   1.000
_cell.length_c   1.000
_cell.angle_alpha   90.00
_cell.angle_beta   90.00
_cell.angle_gamma   90.00
#
_symmetry.space_group_name_H-M   'P 1'
#
loop_
_entity.id
_entity.type
_entity.pdbx_description
1 polymer ?
#
loop_
_entity_poly.entity_id
_entity_poly.type
_entity_poly.pdbx_seq_one_letter_code
_entity_poly.pdbx_strand_id
1 'polypeptide(L)'
;MITNSQKPDRNLALELVRVTESAALAASRWVGRGDKNGADGAAVDAMRTVLASVPMDGIVVIGEGEKDEAPMLFNGERVGDGTAPFTDVAVDPIDGTTLTAYGRANAIAVIA
;
A
#
# COMPACT_ATOMS: atom_id res chain seq x y z
N MET A 1 -24.32 -16.34 -32.52
CA MET A 1 -24.24 -16.05 -31.07
C MET A 1 -22.80 -16.25 -30.65
N ILE A 2 -22.07 -15.16 -30.40
CA ILE A 2 -20.71 -15.25 -29.84
C ILE A 2 -20.90 -15.28 -28.32
N THR A 3 -20.64 -16.43 -27.71
CA THR A 3 -20.61 -16.58 -26.26
C THR A 3 -19.44 -15.79 -25.73
N ASN A 4 -19.71 -14.62 -25.15
CA ASN A 4 -18.72 -13.82 -24.47
C ASN A 4 -18.35 -14.56 -23.17
N SER A 5 -17.31 -15.38 -23.22
CA SER A 5 -16.73 -15.97 -22.02
C SER A 5 -16.15 -14.81 -21.20
N GLN A 6 -16.91 -14.28 -20.24
CA GLN A 6 -16.36 -13.34 -19.27
C GLN A 6 -15.22 -14.04 -18.55
N LYS A 7 -13.99 -13.61 -18.83
CA LYS A 7 -12.83 -13.98 -18.00
C LYS A 7 -13.08 -13.44 -16.59
N PRO A 8 -12.63 -14.14 -15.54
CA PRO A 8 -12.64 -13.57 -14.19
C PRO A 8 -11.96 -12.21 -14.21
N ASP A 9 -12.68 -11.19 -13.77
CA ASP A 9 -12.15 -9.82 -13.69
C ASP A 9 -11.32 -9.66 -12.41
N ARG A 10 -10.25 -8.86 -12.46
CA ARG A 10 -9.47 -8.53 -11.26
C ARG A 10 -10.27 -7.52 -10.46
N ASN A 11 -10.90 -8.00 -9.39
CA ASN A 11 -11.66 -7.15 -8.49
C ASN A 11 -10.70 -6.20 -7.74
N LEU A 12 -10.86 -4.89 -7.95
CA LEU A 12 -10.01 -3.86 -7.32
C LEU A 12 -9.91 -4.05 -5.80
N ALA A 13 -11.01 -4.28 -5.09
CA ALA A 13 -10.99 -4.46 -3.64
C ALA A 13 -10.13 -5.66 -3.22
N LEU A 14 -10.18 -6.77 -3.96
CA LEU A 14 -9.33 -7.94 -3.68
C LEU A 14 -7.85 -7.69 -4.01
N GLU A 15 -7.55 -6.81 -4.96
CA GLU A 15 -6.16 -6.39 -5.22
C GLU A 15 -5.63 -5.48 -4.10
N LEU A 16 -6.47 -4.59 -3.55
CA LEU A 16 -6.09 -3.75 -2.40
C LEU A 16 -5.84 -4.55 -1.12
N VAL A 17 -6.52 -5.69 -0.94
CA VAL A 17 -6.18 -6.64 0.15
C VAL A 17 -4.74 -7.10 0.06
N ARG A 18 -4.25 -7.42 -1.15
CA ARG A 18 -2.85 -7.87 -1.34
C ARG A 18 -1.86 -6.75 -1.07
N VAL A 19 -2.24 -5.51 -1.33
CA VAL A 19 -1.42 -4.33 -1.03
C VAL A 19 -1.17 -4.22 0.47
N THR A 20 -2.22 -4.28 1.29
CA THR A 20 -2.07 -4.19 2.75
C THR A 20 -1.44 -5.45 3.35
N GLU A 21 -1.73 -6.64 2.83
CA GLU A 21 -1.05 -7.88 3.22
C GLU A 21 0.46 -7.80 2.98
N SER A 22 0.89 -7.32 1.81
CA SER A 22 2.31 -7.17 1.46
C SER A 22 3.02 -6.23 2.44
N ALA A 23 2.43 -5.07 2.71
CA ALA A 23 2.94 -4.09 3.66
C ALA A 23 3.05 -4.68 5.08
N ALA A 24 1.97 -5.29 5.58
CA ALA A 24 1.92 -5.90 6.90
C ALA A 24 2.93 -7.05 7.05
N LEU A 25 3.09 -7.89 6.03
CA LEU A 25 4.07 -8.99 6.04
C LEU A 25 5.50 -8.46 6.04
N ALA A 26 5.81 -7.42 5.27
CA ALA A 26 7.13 -6.79 5.28
C ALA A 26 7.44 -6.16 6.64
N ALA A 27 6.50 -5.38 7.19
CA ALA A 27 6.55 -4.79 8.52
C ALA A 27 6.75 -5.83 9.63
N SER A 28 6.03 -6.95 9.55
CA SER A 28 6.02 -7.98 10.61
C SER A 28 7.41 -8.52 10.93
N ARG A 29 8.33 -8.51 9.94
CA ARG A 29 9.71 -8.95 10.12
C ARG A 29 10.49 -8.06 11.09
N TRP A 30 10.04 -6.83 11.30
CA TRP A 30 10.66 -5.81 12.17
C TRP A 30 10.04 -5.73 13.56
N VAL A 31 9.02 -6.55 13.84
CA VAL A 31 8.36 -6.58 15.15
C VAL A 31 9.36 -6.84 16.28
N GLY A 32 9.38 -5.94 17.26
CA GLY A 32 10.24 -6.07 18.45
C GLY A 32 11.72 -5.74 18.24
N ARG A 33 12.12 -5.21 17.08
CA ARG A 33 13.53 -4.86 16.79
C ARG A 33 13.98 -3.50 17.31
N GLY A 34 13.06 -2.67 17.82
CA GLY A 34 13.34 -1.30 18.22
C GLY A 34 13.63 -0.34 17.06
N ASP A 35 13.45 -0.79 15.81
CA ASP A 35 13.70 0.01 14.61
C ASP A 35 12.39 0.34 13.88
N LYS A 36 11.85 1.53 14.19
CA LYS A 36 10.59 2.00 13.60
C LYS A 36 10.76 2.41 12.13
N ASN A 37 11.90 3.01 11.77
CA ASN A 37 12.12 3.53 10.42
C ASN A 37 12.40 2.38 9.44
N GLY A 38 13.10 1.33 9.90
CA GLY A 38 13.28 0.10 9.13
C GLY A 38 11.96 -0.64 8.89
N ALA A 39 11.08 -0.68 9.90
CA ALA A 39 9.74 -1.25 9.74
C ALA A 39 8.92 -0.47 8.71
N ASP A 40 8.89 0.84 8.85
CA ASP A 40 8.16 1.77 8.00
C ASP A 40 8.61 1.70 6.54
N GLY A 41 9.91 1.88 6.28
CA GLY A 41 10.46 1.79 4.94
C GLY A 41 10.19 0.44 4.27
N ALA A 42 10.28 -0.66 5.02
CA ALA A 42 9.97 -1.99 4.47
C ALA A 42 8.50 -2.13 4.04
N ALA A 43 7.57 -1.50 4.76
CA ALA A 43 6.17 -1.51 4.39
C ALA A 43 5.86 -0.56 3.24
N VAL A 44 6.43 0.65 3.21
CA VAL A 44 6.33 1.61 2.10
C VAL A 44 6.77 0.93 0.79
N ASP A 45 7.96 0.31 0.79
CA ASP A 45 8.51 -0.40 -0.37
C ASP A 45 7.58 -1.50 -0.87
N ALA A 46 7.11 -2.34 0.06
CA ALA A 46 6.27 -3.50 -0.24
C ALA A 46 4.88 -3.09 -0.73
N MET A 47 4.29 -2.07 -0.11
CA MET A 47 3.01 -1.48 -0.49
C MET A 47 3.11 -0.89 -1.91
N ARG A 48 4.11 -0.04 -2.14
CA ARG A 48 4.28 0.65 -3.42
C ARG A 48 4.53 -0.31 -4.58
N THR A 49 5.33 -1.35 -4.33
CA THR A 49 5.63 -2.40 -5.32
C THR A 49 4.36 -3.12 -5.77
N VAL A 50 3.49 -3.52 -4.83
CA VAL A 50 2.25 -4.22 -5.18
C VAL A 50 1.25 -3.26 -5.82
N LEU A 51 1.15 -2.03 -5.31
CA LEU A 51 0.30 -0.98 -5.88
C LEU A 51 0.58 -0.71 -7.36
N ALA A 52 1.84 -0.84 -7.81
CA ALA A 52 2.20 -0.66 -9.22
C ALA A 52 1.51 -1.67 -10.17
N SER A 53 0.98 -2.78 -9.65
CA SER A 53 0.35 -3.84 -10.44
C SER A 53 -1.19 -3.87 -10.35
N VAL A 54 -1.77 -2.95 -9.59
CA VAL A 54 -3.21 -2.86 -9.38
C VAL A 54 -3.85 -2.20 -10.62
N PRO A 55 -4.93 -2.78 -11.18
CA PRO A 55 -5.64 -2.21 -12.32
C PRO A 55 -6.43 -0.96 -11.92
N MET A 56 -5.73 0.18 -11.87
CA MET A 56 -6.25 1.51 -11.54
C MET A 56 -5.30 2.62 -12.00
N ASP A 57 -5.83 3.84 -12.12
CA ASP A 57 -5.06 5.09 -12.27
C ASP A 57 -5.30 5.91 -11.00
N GLY A 58 -4.48 5.64 -9.99
CA GLY A 58 -4.59 6.25 -8.67
C GLY A 58 -3.68 7.46 -8.52
N ILE A 59 -4.15 8.46 -7.77
CA ILE A 59 -3.31 9.56 -7.27
C ILE A 59 -3.30 9.52 -5.74
N VAL A 60 -2.12 9.50 -5.14
CA VAL A 60 -1.98 9.56 -3.68
C VAL A 60 -2.37 10.96 -3.22
N VAL A 61 -3.45 11.08 -2.45
CA VAL A 61 -3.90 12.35 -1.87
C VAL A 61 -3.53 12.48 -0.39
N ILE A 62 -3.31 11.34 0.26
CA ILE A 62 -2.79 11.23 1.64
C ILE A 62 -1.78 10.09 1.62
N GLY A 63 -0.52 10.38 1.94
CA GLY A 63 0.52 9.36 2.07
C GLY A 63 1.60 9.74 3.07
N GLU A 64 2.83 9.29 2.82
CA GLU A 64 3.98 9.42 3.74
C GLU A 64 4.44 10.87 3.98
N GLY A 65 4.00 11.78 3.13
CA GLY A 65 4.30 13.21 3.25
C GLY A 65 4.38 13.90 1.90
N GLU A 66 5.01 15.07 1.89
CA GLU A 66 5.31 15.81 0.68
C GLU A 66 6.49 15.18 -0.08
N LYS A 67 6.55 15.39 -1.40
CA LYS A 67 7.57 14.77 -2.28
C LYS A 67 9.02 15.01 -1.85
N ASP A 68 9.30 16.15 -1.23
CA ASP A 68 10.65 16.51 -0.78
C ASP A 68 11.04 15.77 0.53
N GLU A 69 10.06 15.24 1.25
CA GLU A 69 10.22 14.57 2.55
C GLU A 69 10.05 13.04 2.44
N ALA A 70 9.26 12.58 1.47
CA ALA A 70 8.95 11.18 1.23
C ALA A 70 9.35 10.74 -0.20
N PRO A 71 10.27 9.77 -0.37
CA PRO A 71 10.71 9.33 -1.69
C PRO A 71 9.68 8.48 -2.44
N MET A 72 8.72 7.89 -1.72
CA MET A 72 7.63 7.06 -2.25
C MET A 72 6.36 7.31 -1.45
N LEU A 73 5.23 7.05 -2.09
CA LEU A 73 3.87 7.27 -1.58
C LEU A 73 3.66 8.70 -1.08
N PHE A 74 4.25 9.67 -1.77
CA PHE A 74 4.08 11.10 -1.46
C PHE A 74 2.80 11.66 -2.06
N ASN A 75 2.30 12.76 -1.52
CA ASN A 75 1.13 13.46 -2.04
C ASN A 75 1.32 13.88 -3.51
N GLY A 76 0.44 13.40 -4.38
CA GLY A 76 0.47 13.60 -5.83
C GLY A 76 1.18 12.49 -6.61
N GLU A 77 1.70 11.45 -5.96
CA GLU A 77 2.27 10.30 -6.68
C GLU A 77 1.18 9.54 -7.45
N ARG A 78 1.48 9.14 -8.70
CA ARG A 78 0.64 8.23 -9.47
C ARG A 78 0.95 6.76 -9.16
N VAL A 79 -0.08 5.99 -8.85
CA VAL A 79 -0.03 4.57 -8.48
C VAL A 79 -1.04 3.74 -9.29
N GLY A 80 -0.87 2.42 -9.31
CA GLY A 80 -1.59 1.54 -10.23
C GLY A 80 -0.89 1.37 -11.57
N ASP A 81 -1.49 0.58 -12.46
CA ASP A 81 -1.00 0.32 -13.82
C ASP A 81 -1.45 1.37 -14.85
N GLY A 82 -2.23 2.37 -14.42
CA GLY A 82 -2.74 3.45 -15.25
C GLY A 82 -4.02 3.13 -16.01
N THR A 83 -4.64 1.97 -15.77
CA THR A 83 -5.95 1.63 -16.33
C THR A 83 -7.09 2.23 -15.50
N ALA A 84 -8.28 2.38 -16.07
CA ALA A 84 -9.45 2.80 -15.27
C ALA A 84 -9.75 1.76 -14.16
N PRO A 85 -10.25 2.16 -12.98
CA PRO A 85 -10.83 3.47 -12.65
C PRO A 85 -9.80 4.52 -12.21
N PHE A 86 -10.19 5.79 -12.34
CA PHE A 86 -9.48 6.92 -11.72
C PHE A 86 -9.84 6.99 -10.24
N THR A 87 -8.83 7.05 -9.37
CA THR A 87 -9.04 6.99 -7.91
C THR A 87 -8.16 7.98 -7.19
N ASP A 88 -8.69 8.60 -6.15
CA ASP A 88 -7.90 9.23 -5.11
C ASP A 88 -7.53 8.14 -4.10
N VAL A 89 -6.28 8.10 -3.66
CA VAL A 89 -5.74 7.03 -2.82
C VAL A 89 -5.19 7.64 -1.54
N ALA A 90 -5.62 7.11 -0.40
CA ALA A 90 -5.02 7.36 0.90
C ALA A 90 -4.27 6.10 1.37
N VAL A 91 -3.03 6.24 1.80
CA VAL A 91 -2.20 5.14 2.29
C VAL A 91 -1.61 5.44 3.65
N ASP A 92 -1.52 4.41 4.48
CA ASP A 92 -0.66 4.35 5.65
C ASP A 92 -0.05 2.94 5.70
N PRO A 93 1.15 2.75 5.13
CA PRO A 93 1.82 1.45 5.06
C PRO A 93 1.96 0.77 6.42
N ILE A 94 2.18 1.54 7.49
CA ILE A 94 2.06 1.09 8.88
C ILE A 94 1.58 2.25 9.77
N ASP A 95 0.30 2.22 10.13
CA ASP A 95 -0.16 2.97 11.29
C ASP A 95 0.39 2.27 12.55
N GLY A 96 1.17 3.01 13.33
CA GLY A 96 1.80 2.50 14.54
C GLY A 96 3.21 1.92 14.35
N THR A 97 4.07 2.55 13.56
CA THR A 97 5.51 2.18 13.42
C THR A 97 6.22 1.96 14.76
N THR A 98 5.93 2.78 15.77
CA THR A 98 6.46 2.62 17.14
C THR A 98 5.91 1.37 17.82
N LEU A 99 4.63 1.04 17.61
CA LEU A 99 4.02 -0.16 18.14
C LEU A 99 4.66 -1.40 17.52
N THR A 100 4.87 -1.40 16.19
CA THR A 100 5.60 -2.45 15.46
C THR A 100 7.00 -2.63 16.02
N ALA A 101 7.79 -1.55 16.10
CA ALA A 101 9.18 -1.60 16.58
C ALA A 101 9.30 -2.21 17.98
N TYR A 102 8.33 -1.99 18.86
CA TYR A 102 8.32 -2.50 20.23
C TYR A 102 7.44 -3.75 20.44
N GLY A 103 6.88 -4.34 19.38
CA GLY A 103 6.05 -5.53 19.45
C GLY A 103 4.76 -5.36 20.27
N ARG A 104 4.13 -4.20 20.13
CA ARG A 104 2.86 -3.86 20.79
C ARG A 104 1.68 -4.11 19.84
N ALA A 105 0.51 -4.35 20.42
CA ALA A 105 -0.72 -4.54 19.67
C ALA A 105 -1.14 -3.26 18.91
N ASN A 106 -2.04 -3.44 17.94
CA ASN A 106 -2.75 -2.39 17.19
C ASN A 106 -1.97 -1.66 16.08
N ALA A 107 -0.80 -2.16 15.67
CA ALA A 107 -0.22 -1.74 14.40
C ALA A 107 -1.00 -2.35 13.22
N ILE A 108 -1.22 -1.58 12.15
CA ILE A 108 -2.04 -1.99 10.99
C ILE A 108 -1.53 -1.34 9.70
N ALA A 109 -1.65 -2.03 8.56
CA ALA A 109 -1.43 -1.45 7.24
C ALA A 109 -2.77 -1.06 6.61
N VAL A 110 -2.88 0.16 6.08
CA VAL A 110 -4.15 0.76 5.66
C VAL A 110 -4.05 1.33 4.24
N ILE A 111 -5.13 1.18 3.49
CA ILE A 111 -5.36 1.87 2.21
C ILE A 111 -6.86 2.20 2.09
N ALA A 112 -7.17 3.33 1.47
CA ALA A 112 -8.54 3.77 1.17
C ALA A 112 -8.62 4.48 -0.18
#